data_AF-A0A2N2KGV7-F1
#
_entry.id   AF-A0A2N2KGV7-F1
#
_cell.length_a   1.000
_cell.length_b   1.000
_cell.length_c   1.000
_cell.angle_alpha   90.00
_cell.angle_beta   90.00
_cell.angle_gamma   90.00
#
_symmetry.space_group_name_H-M   'P 1'
#
loop_
_entity.id
_entity.type
_entity.pdbx_description
1 polymer ?
#
loop_
_entity_poly.entity_id
_entity_poly.type
_entity_poly.pdbx_seq_one_letter_code
_entity_poly.pdbx_strand_id
1 'polypeptide(L)'
;MSGSPTYSFIKERIEFEFQKLEKDKVTPWAFFLSGKELKLTDFFGKQVYYFGIEFEGSPREVFWKGFIQPFLQDITSRSFTETREFCITREIEMKQPIEETARLLKAGINRIYERMSDIDRGLRGLGFPNSVPKYNPRSEIETSEAFVLERMDAELALAPKKRKTLNTIYEEQKFWFWFIGIAIAVLGLLVKLFG
;
A
#
# COMPACT_ATOMS: atom_id res chain seq x y z
N MET A 1 7.57 18.19 4.30
CA MET A 1 6.29 17.71 4.86
C MET A 1 6.61 16.95 6.14
N SER A 2 6.14 17.43 7.29
CA SER A 2 6.23 16.68 8.56
C SER A 2 5.31 15.47 8.44
N GLY A 3 5.88 14.26 8.39
CA GLY A 3 5.08 13.02 8.42
C GLY A 3 4.25 12.95 9.71
N SER A 4 3.14 12.22 9.66
CA SER A 4 2.41 11.86 10.87
C SER A 4 3.36 11.20 11.89
N PRO A 5 3.06 11.23 13.21
CA PRO A 5 3.82 10.46 14.20
C PRO A 5 3.89 8.95 13.87
N THR A 6 2.93 8.47 13.08
CA THR A 6 2.83 7.09 12.60
C THR A 6 3.70 6.80 11.37
N TYR A 7 4.10 7.84 10.63
CA TYR A 7 4.80 7.72 9.35
C TYR A 7 6.13 6.99 9.46
N SER A 8 6.97 7.33 10.44
CA SER A 8 8.30 6.72 10.57
C SER A 8 8.21 5.23 10.84
N PHE A 9 7.26 4.81 11.67
CA PHE A 9 7.04 3.39 12.00
C PHE A 9 6.54 2.60 10.79
N ILE A 10 5.52 3.11 10.09
CA ILE A 10 4.95 2.47 8.90
C ILE A 10 6.02 2.40 7.79
N LYS A 11 6.78 3.47 7.59
CA LYS A 11 7.85 3.56 6.61
C LYS A 11 8.93 2.51 6.86
N GLU A 12 9.49 2.46 8.06
CA GLU A 12 10.57 1.51 8.39
C GLU A 12 10.14 0.06 8.11
N ARG A 13 8.92 -0.30 8.51
CA ARG A 13 8.37 -1.64 8.31
C ARG A 13 8.17 -1.98 6.84
N ILE A 14 7.53 -1.09 6.08
CA ILE A 14 7.32 -1.30 4.63
C ILE A 14 8.66 -1.37 3.90
N GLU A 15 9.59 -0.48 4.21
CA GLU A 15 10.92 -0.50 3.61
C GLU A 15 11.66 -1.80 3.89
N PHE A 16 11.57 -2.33 5.12
CA PHE A 16 12.14 -3.61 5.49
C PHE A 16 11.55 -4.78 4.69
N GLU A 17 10.23 -4.84 4.53
CA GLU A 17 9.56 -5.87 3.72
C GLU A 17 10.04 -5.85 2.26
N PHE A 18 10.16 -4.67 1.67
CA PHE A 18 10.67 -4.52 0.30
C PHE A 18 12.16 -4.86 0.19
N GLN A 19 12.99 -4.48 1.17
CA GLN A 19 14.42 -4.84 1.19
C GLN A 19 14.58 -6.36 1.29
N LYS A 20 13.78 -7.02 2.12
CA LYS A 20 13.75 -8.47 2.26
C LYS A 20 13.32 -9.13 0.94
N LEU A 21 12.24 -8.65 0.32
CA LEU A 21 11.78 -9.13 -0.98
C LEU A 21 12.86 -8.99 -2.06
N GLU A 22 13.50 -7.82 -2.15
CA GLU A 22 14.56 -7.56 -3.11
C GLU A 22 15.74 -8.52 -2.89
N LYS A 23 16.20 -8.65 -1.64
CA LYS A 23 17.33 -9.51 -1.29
C LYS A 23 17.05 -10.99 -1.57
N ASP A 24 15.89 -11.47 -1.15
CA ASP A 24 15.61 -12.90 -1.09
C ASP A 24 15.01 -13.43 -2.40
N LYS A 25 14.32 -12.59 -3.18
CA LYS A 25 13.57 -13.02 -4.37
C LYS A 25 14.01 -12.37 -5.67
N VAL A 26 14.51 -11.13 -5.65
CA VAL A 26 14.88 -10.39 -6.88
C VAL A 26 16.37 -10.50 -7.17
N THR A 27 17.22 -10.14 -6.20
CA THR A 27 18.68 -10.13 -6.31
C THR A 27 19.29 -11.46 -6.75
N PRO A 28 18.79 -12.65 -6.35
CA PRO A 28 19.36 -13.91 -6.79
C PRO A 28 19.36 -14.08 -8.31
N TRP A 29 18.40 -13.49 -9.03
CA TRP A 29 18.37 -13.51 -10.49
C TRP A 29 19.56 -12.79 -11.13
N ALA A 30 20.17 -11.80 -10.45
CA ALA A 30 21.37 -11.14 -10.96
C ALA A 30 22.56 -12.09 -11.13
N PHE A 31 22.55 -13.24 -10.45
CA PHE A 31 23.58 -14.27 -10.52
C PHE A 31 23.22 -15.41 -11.48
N PHE A 32 22.15 -15.29 -12.27
CA PHE A 32 21.67 -16.34 -13.17
C PHE A 32 22.76 -16.85 -14.14
N LEU A 33 23.60 -15.96 -14.66
CA LEU A 33 24.69 -16.31 -15.59
C LEU A 33 26.03 -16.65 -14.90
N SER A 34 26.07 -16.72 -13.56
CA SER A 34 27.33 -16.95 -12.82
C SER A 34 27.84 -18.39 -12.87
N GLY A 35 27.16 -19.29 -13.58
CA GLY A 35 27.45 -20.73 -13.59
C GLY A 35 26.97 -21.48 -12.35
N LYS A 36 26.36 -20.78 -11.38
CA LYS A 36 25.67 -21.38 -10.23
C LYS A 36 24.20 -21.62 -10.55
N GLU A 37 23.62 -22.65 -9.94
CA GLU A 37 22.19 -22.90 -10.04
C GLU A 37 21.37 -21.75 -9.43
N LEU A 38 20.33 -21.30 -10.15
CA LEU A 38 19.30 -20.46 -9.56
C LEU A 38 18.25 -21.36 -8.94
N LYS A 39 18.11 -21.26 -7.62
CA LYS A 39 17.10 -21.99 -6.86
C LYS A 39 16.34 -21.03 -5.95
N LEU A 40 15.07 -20.81 -6.27
CA LEU A 40 14.18 -19.94 -5.54
C LEU A 40 12.86 -20.63 -5.27
N THR A 41 12.20 -20.22 -4.20
CA THR A 41 10.82 -20.64 -3.93
C THR A 41 9.90 -19.48 -4.30
N ASP A 42 8.89 -19.75 -5.12
CA ASP A 42 7.83 -18.81 -5.45
C ASP A 42 6.93 -18.52 -4.23
N PHE A 43 5.91 -17.69 -4.44
CA PHE A 43 4.99 -17.32 -3.37
C PHE A 43 4.18 -18.51 -2.83
N PHE A 44 3.87 -19.49 -3.68
CA PHE A 44 3.05 -20.64 -3.34
C PHE A 44 3.85 -21.84 -2.82
N GLY A 45 5.16 -21.68 -2.63
CA GLY A 45 6.04 -22.75 -2.14
C GLY A 45 6.62 -23.65 -3.23
N LYS A 46 6.34 -23.38 -4.51
CA LYS A 46 6.91 -24.14 -5.62
C LYS A 46 8.35 -23.67 -5.89
N GLN A 47 9.22 -24.62 -6.18
CA GLN A 47 10.60 -24.32 -6.55
C GLN A 47 10.68 -23.85 -8.02
N VAL A 48 11.33 -22.71 -8.21
CA VAL A 48 11.84 -22.19 -9.47
C VAL A 48 13.32 -22.59 -9.54
N TYR A 49 13.65 -23.37 -10.57
CA TYR A 49 14.97 -23.96 -10.73
C TYR A 49 15.47 -23.76 -12.16
N TYR A 50 16.66 -23.18 -12.30
CA TYR A 50 17.33 -23.02 -13.58
C TYR A 50 18.83 -23.26 -13.44
N PHE A 51 19.41 -23.98 -14.41
CA PHE A 51 20.83 -24.28 -14.47
C PHE A 51 21.27 -24.49 -15.92
N GLY A 52 22.41 -23.90 -16.30
CA GLY A 52 23.04 -24.14 -17.60
C GLY A 52 22.25 -23.67 -18.82
N ILE A 53 21.28 -22.77 -18.64
CA ILE A 53 20.45 -22.21 -19.72
C ILE A 53 20.59 -20.69 -19.78
N GLU A 54 20.24 -20.10 -20.92
CA GLU A 54 20.24 -18.65 -21.12
C GLU A 54 19.02 -17.97 -20.50
N PHE A 55 19.14 -16.68 -20.21
CA PHE A 55 18.04 -15.87 -19.69
C PHE A 55 17.11 -15.41 -20.83
N GLU A 56 16.48 -16.37 -21.50
CA GLU A 56 15.58 -16.14 -22.63
C GLU A 56 14.44 -17.17 -22.65
N GLY A 57 13.27 -16.79 -23.15
CA GLY A 57 12.08 -17.64 -23.14
C GLY A 57 11.56 -17.83 -21.72
N SER A 58 11.37 -19.08 -21.29
CA SER A 58 10.69 -19.43 -20.04
C SER A 58 11.28 -18.78 -18.76
N PRO A 59 12.61 -18.73 -18.53
CA PRO A 59 13.20 -18.03 -17.38
C PRO A 59 12.82 -16.56 -17.32
N ARG A 60 12.86 -15.87 -18.47
CA ARG A 60 12.51 -14.45 -18.57
C ARG A 60 11.00 -14.24 -18.40
N GLU A 61 10.18 -15.15 -18.94
CA GLU A 61 8.74 -15.12 -18.72
C GLU A 61 8.38 -15.30 -17.25
N VAL A 62 8.98 -16.27 -16.56
CA VAL A 62 8.75 -16.45 -15.11
C VAL A 62 9.21 -15.23 -14.33
N PHE A 63 10.37 -14.67 -14.67
CA PHE A 63 10.89 -13.49 -14.00
C PHE A 63 9.91 -12.31 -14.04
N TRP A 64 9.30 -12.03 -15.21
CA TRP A 64 8.37 -10.91 -15.38
C TRP A 64 6.92 -11.24 -15.03
N LYS A 65 6.46 -12.46 -15.34
CA LYS A 65 5.05 -12.85 -15.23
C LYS A 65 4.83 -13.77 -14.03
N GLY A 66 4.11 -13.25 -13.04
CA GLY A 66 3.55 -14.04 -11.94
C GLY A 66 4.50 -14.40 -10.81
N PHE A 67 5.82 -14.23 -10.96
CA PHE A 67 6.75 -14.52 -9.86
C PHE A 67 6.69 -13.45 -8.75
N ILE A 68 6.88 -12.17 -9.08
CA ILE A 68 7.01 -11.11 -8.07
C ILE A 68 5.66 -10.59 -7.55
N GLN A 69 4.65 -10.57 -8.43
CA GLN A 69 3.37 -9.90 -8.18
C GLN A 69 2.64 -10.43 -6.94
N PRO A 70 2.56 -11.75 -6.67
CA PRO A 70 1.91 -12.25 -5.46
C PRO A 70 2.58 -11.77 -4.17
N PHE A 71 3.91 -11.64 -4.14
CA PHE A 71 4.63 -11.09 -2.99
C PHE A 71 4.29 -9.62 -2.77
N LEU A 72 4.20 -8.82 -3.84
CA LEU A 72 3.82 -7.40 -3.75
C LEU A 72 2.38 -7.22 -3.23
N GLN A 73 1.46 -8.09 -3.67
CA GLN A 73 0.07 -8.08 -3.20
C GLN A 73 -0.05 -8.47 -1.73
N ASP A 74 0.73 -9.45 -1.28
CA ASP A 74 0.81 -9.85 0.13
C ASP A 74 1.37 -8.73 1.02
N ILE A 75 2.52 -8.14 0.64
CA ILE A 75 3.10 -6.99 1.36
C ILE A 75 2.09 -5.84 1.44
N THR A 76 1.41 -5.54 0.34
CA THR A 76 0.35 -4.50 0.29
C THR A 76 -0.76 -4.80 1.29
N SER A 77 -1.31 -6.02 1.25
CA SER A 77 -2.44 -6.42 2.09
C SER A 77 -2.09 -6.41 3.58
N ARG A 78 -0.90 -6.91 3.93
CA ARG A 78 -0.40 -6.89 5.31
C ARG A 78 -0.12 -5.49 5.79
N SER A 79 0.54 -4.65 5.00
CA SER A 79 0.86 -3.27 5.38
C SER A 79 -0.40 -2.47 5.70
N PHE A 80 -1.44 -2.58 4.88
CA PHE A 80 -2.72 -1.91 5.16
C PHE A 80 -3.41 -2.44 6.43
N THR A 81 -3.41 -3.76 6.62
CA THR A 81 -3.96 -4.41 7.82
C THR A 81 -3.26 -3.94 9.08
N GLU A 82 -1.94 -3.89 9.06
CA GLU A 82 -1.09 -3.48 10.18
C GLU A 82 -1.25 -1.99 10.47
N THR A 83 -1.32 -1.14 9.44
CA THR A 83 -1.61 0.29 9.61
C THR A 83 -2.97 0.49 10.26
N ARG A 84 -4.02 -0.22 9.80
CA ARG A 84 -5.35 -0.16 10.41
C ARG A 84 -5.31 -0.56 11.88
N GLU A 85 -4.70 -1.71 12.19
CA GLU A 85 -4.58 -2.20 13.57
C GLU A 85 -3.83 -1.23 14.46
N PHE A 86 -2.74 -0.64 13.95
CA PHE A 86 -1.96 0.37 14.65
C PHE A 86 -2.80 1.61 14.97
N CYS A 87 -3.56 2.11 13.99
CA CYS A 87 -4.45 3.25 14.20
C CYS A 87 -5.57 2.96 15.20
N ILE A 88 -6.22 1.79 15.10
CA ILE A 88 -7.28 1.39 16.05
C ILE A 88 -6.72 1.30 17.47
N THR A 89 -5.58 0.64 17.64
CA THR A 89 -4.94 0.44 18.96
C THR A 89 -4.52 1.75 19.62
N ARG A 90 -4.22 2.78 18.83
CA ARG A 90 -3.73 4.09 19.30
C ARG A 90 -4.77 5.20 19.22
N GLU A 91 -6.01 4.87 18.83
CA GLU A 91 -7.10 5.83 18.62
C GLU A 91 -6.74 6.97 17.63
N ILE A 92 -5.96 6.63 16.60
CA ILE A 92 -5.50 7.56 15.57
C ILE A 92 -6.48 7.57 14.39
N GLU A 93 -6.75 8.77 13.85
CA GLU A 93 -7.58 8.94 12.66
C GLU A 93 -6.92 8.30 11.43
N MET A 94 -7.64 7.41 10.74
CA MET A 94 -7.03 6.46 9.79
C MET A 94 -6.72 7.04 8.42
N LYS A 95 -7.36 8.14 8.01
CA LYS A 95 -7.25 8.62 6.62
C LYS A 95 -5.80 8.89 6.23
N GLN A 96 -5.11 9.71 7.02
CA GLN A 96 -3.73 10.09 6.70
C GLN A 96 -2.74 8.89 6.75
N PRO A 97 -2.72 8.03 7.79
CA PRO A 97 -1.85 6.85 7.81
C PRO A 97 -2.07 5.87 6.65
N ILE A 98 -3.33 5.69 6.23
CA ILE A 98 -3.68 4.81 5.10
C ILE A 98 -3.19 5.41 3.77
N GLU A 99 -3.37 6.72 3.55
CA GLU A 99 -2.82 7.41 2.36
C GLU A 99 -1.28 7.39 2.33
N GLU A 100 -0.64 7.56 3.49
CA GLU A 100 0.82 7.46 3.63
C GLU A 100 1.32 6.04 3.33
N THR A 101 0.62 5.01 3.82
CA THR A 101 0.89 3.60 3.52
C THR A 101 0.84 3.35 2.02
N ALA A 102 -0.22 3.81 1.34
CA ALA A 102 -0.36 3.67 -0.11
C ALA A 102 0.82 4.30 -0.87
N ARG A 103 1.25 5.50 -0.47
CA ARG A 103 2.39 6.19 -1.10
C ARG A 103 3.69 5.41 -0.94
N LEU A 104 3.94 4.88 0.26
CA LEU A 104 5.13 4.08 0.56
C LEU A 104 5.15 2.76 -0.22
N LEU A 105 4.00 2.08 -0.30
CA LEU A 105 3.84 0.86 -1.10
C LEU A 105 4.12 1.10 -2.59
N LYS A 106 3.55 2.16 -3.17
CA LYS A 106 3.81 2.54 -4.57
C LYS A 106 5.29 2.82 -4.81
N ALA A 107 5.95 3.55 -3.92
CA ALA A 107 7.39 3.81 -4.04
C ALA A 107 8.22 2.50 -3.97
N GLY A 108 7.87 1.59 -3.06
CA GLY A 108 8.50 0.28 -2.95
C GLY A 108 8.31 -0.60 -4.20
N ILE A 109 7.08 -0.66 -4.72
CA ILE A 109 6.73 -1.37 -5.97
C ILE A 109 7.57 -0.85 -7.15
N ASN A 110 7.61 0.47 -7.33
CA ASN A 110 8.41 1.09 -8.39
C ASN A 110 9.89 0.71 -8.26
N ARG A 111 10.45 0.76 -7.05
CA ARG A 111 11.84 0.36 -6.80
C ARG A 111 12.11 -1.12 -7.16
N ILE A 112 11.19 -2.04 -6.84
CA ILE A 112 11.34 -3.45 -7.18
C ILE A 112 11.34 -3.64 -8.70
N TYR A 113 10.40 -3.05 -9.43
CA TYR A 113 10.33 -3.19 -10.88
C TYR A 113 11.49 -2.51 -11.61
N GLU A 114 11.99 -1.39 -11.10
CA GLU A 114 13.22 -0.76 -11.58
C GLU A 114 14.42 -1.70 -11.40
N ARG A 115 14.56 -2.29 -10.21
CA ARG A 115 15.62 -3.26 -9.93
C ARG A 115 15.53 -4.49 -10.83
N MET A 116 14.33 -5.01 -11.07
CA MET A 116 14.10 -6.12 -11.99
C MET A 116 14.49 -5.75 -13.43
N SER A 117 14.17 -4.54 -13.86
CA SER A 117 14.52 -4.04 -15.20
C SER A 117 16.04 -3.92 -15.38
N ASP A 118 16.75 -3.50 -14.34
CA ASP A 118 18.22 -3.45 -14.35
C ASP A 118 18.84 -4.85 -14.43
N ILE A 119 18.27 -5.82 -13.71
CA ILE A 119 18.71 -7.22 -13.76
C ILE A 119 18.43 -7.83 -15.15
N ASP A 120 17.22 -7.70 -15.68
CA ASP A 120 16.84 -8.19 -17.01
C ASP A 120 17.79 -7.64 -18.08
N ARG A 121 18.08 -6.33 -18.03
CA ARG A 121 19.02 -5.69 -18.94
C ARG A 121 20.44 -6.23 -18.79
N GLY A 122 20.91 -6.44 -17.57
CA GLY A 122 22.23 -7.00 -17.30
C GLY A 122 22.38 -8.45 -17.81
N LEU A 123 21.35 -9.27 -17.61
CA LEU A 123 21.32 -10.66 -18.05
C LEU A 123 21.25 -10.76 -19.58
N ARG A 124 20.36 -10.00 -20.23
CA ARG A 124 20.26 -9.95 -21.70
C ARG A 124 21.50 -9.37 -22.36
N GLY A 125 22.16 -8.41 -21.72
CA GLY A 125 23.41 -7.82 -22.19
C GLY A 125 24.64 -8.68 -21.93
N LEU A 126 24.50 -9.89 -21.34
CA LEU A 126 25.61 -10.79 -20.99
C LEU A 126 26.73 -10.08 -20.19
N GLY A 127 26.35 -9.19 -19.27
CA GLY A 127 27.30 -8.36 -18.50
C GLY A 127 27.59 -6.98 -19.11
N PHE A 128 27.10 -6.69 -20.31
CA PHE A 128 27.16 -5.39 -20.98
C PHE A 128 25.77 -4.73 -21.04
N PRO A 129 25.23 -4.21 -19.92
CA PRO A 129 23.84 -3.76 -19.83
C PRO A 129 23.47 -2.64 -20.83
N ASN A 130 24.44 -1.81 -21.24
CA ASN A 130 24.17 -0.72 -22.19
C ASN A 130 24.09 -1.19 -23.66
N SER A 131 24.36 -2.47 -23.93
CA SER A 131 24.22 -3.04 -25.28
C SER A 131 22.75 -3.35 -25.64
N VAL A 132 21.85 -3.31 -24.67
CA VAL A 132 20.45 -3.73 -24.82
C VAL A 132 19.51 -2.68 -24.20
N PRO A 133 18.36 -2.36 -24.82
CA PRO A 133 17.38 -1.45 -24.23
C PRO A 133 16.86 -1.99 -22.89
N LYS A 134 16.62 -1.07 -21.95
CA LYS A 134 16.00 -1.38 -20.65
C LYS A 134 14.53 -1.76 -20.88
N TYR A 135 14.09 -2.86 -20.26
CA TYR A 135 12.67 -3.22 -20.25
C TYR A 135 11.87 -2.13 -19.53
N ASN A 136 10.67 -1.84 -20.03
CA ASN A 136 9.77 -0.87 -19.42
C ASN A 136 8.64 -1.61 -18.69
N PRO A 137 8.68 -1.71 -17.35
CA PRO A 137 7.71 -2.48 -16.55
C PRO A 137 6.42 -1.69 -16.26
N ARG A 138 6.04 -0.75 -17.13
CA ARG A 138 4.93 0.18 -16.87
C ARG A 138 3.62 -0.56 -16.60
N SER A 139 3.30 -1.57 -17.40
CA SER A 139 2.08 -2.37 -17.22
C SER A 139 2.02 -3.08 -15.88
N GLU A 140 3.15 -3.62 -15.43
CA GLU A 140 3.29 -4.36 -14.18
C GLU A 140 3.22 -3.42 -12.97
N ILE A 141 3.81 -2.23 -13.08
CA ILE A 141 3.67 -1.15 -12.11
C ILE A 141 2.21 -0.72 -12.02
N GLU A 142 1.57 -0.38 -13.14
CA GLU A 142 0.17 0.07 -13.17
C GLU A 142 -0.77 -0.96 -12.57
N THR A 143 -0.56 -2.25 -12.86
CA THR A 143 -1.34 -3.35 -12.26
C THR A 143 -1.16 -3.41 -10.75
N SER A 144 0.07 -3.27 -10.26
CA SER A 144 0.36 -3.32 -8.83
C SER A 144 -0.13 -2.07 -8.10
N GLU A 145 -0.03 -0.89 -8.72
CA GLU A 145 -0.56 0.36 -8.16
C GLU A 145 -2.09 0.38 -8.12
N ALA A 146 -2.76 -0.21 -9.12
CA ALA A 146 -4.21 -0.39 -9.10
C ALA A 146 -4.65 -1.23 -7.91
N PHE A 147 -3.93 -2.33 -7.62
CA PHE A 147 -4.20 -3.14 -6.43
C PHE A 147 -3.98 -2.36 -5.12
N VAL A 148 -2.94 -1.52 -5.03
CA VAL A 148 -2.73 -0.65 -3.87
C VAL A 148 -3.89 0.33 -3.69
N LEU A 149 -4.38 0.93 -4.78
CA LEU A 149 -5.51 1.86 -4.74
C LEU A 149 -6.80 1.17 -4.30
N GLU A 150 -7.12 0.02 -4.89
CA GLU A 150 -8.30 -0.78 -4.51
C GLU A 150 -8.26 -1.14 -3.02
N ARG A 151 -7.10 -1.57 -2.52
CA ARG A 151 -6.93 -1.93 -1.12
C ARG A 151 -7.03 -0.70 -0.20
N MET A 152 -6.47 0.43 -0.59
CA MET A 152 -6.59 1.70 0.13
C MET A 152 -8.05 2.14 0.26
N ASP A 153 -8.80 2.12 -0.84
CA ASP A 153 -10.22 2.50 -0.85
C ASP A 153 -11.06 1.59 0.04
N ALA A 154 -10.76 0.28 0.03
CA ALA A 154 -11.39 -0.68 0.94
C ALA A 154 -11.11 -0.36 2.42
N GLU A 155 -9.87 -0.01 2.78
CA GLU A 155 -9.54 0.36 4.17
C GLU A 155 -10.23 1.66 4.61
N LEU A 156 -10.28 2.67 3.73
CA LEU A 156 -10.96 3.93 4.02
C LEU A 156 -12.48 3.74 4.16
N ALA A 157 -13.07 2.82 3.40
CA ALA A 157 -14.49 2.48 3.52
C ALA A 157 -14.81 1.74 4.83
N LEU A 158 -13.87 0.93 5.34
CA LEU A 158 -13.99 0.23 6.61
C LEU A 158 -13.70 1.11 7.83
N ALA A 159 -13.21 2.34 7.62
CA ALA A 159 -12.88 3.22 8.71
C ALA A 159 -14.12 3.57 9.55
N PRO A 160 -14.07 3.47 10.89
CA PRO A 160 -15.20 3.81 11.73
C PRO A 160 -15.51 5.29 11.51
N LYS A 161 -16.69 5.56 10.93
CA LYS A 161 -17.18 6.93 10.76
C LYS A 161 -17.22 7.56 12.15
N LYS A 162 -16.47 8.65 12.34
CA LYS A 162 -16.51 9.45 13.58
C LYS A 162 -17.97 9.69 13.93
N ARG A 163 -18.50 9.02 14.96
CA ARG A 163 -19.84 9.33 15.50
C ARG A 163 -19.73 10.76 16.00
N LYS A 164 -20.48 11.69 15.38
CA LYS A 164 -20.64 13.04 15.93
C LYS A 164 -21.15 12.87 17.36
N THR A 165 -20.39 13.33 18.33
CA THR A 165 -20.80 13.31 19.73
C THR A 165 -21.98 14.26 19.91
N LEU A 166 -22.85 14.02 20.89
CA LEU A 166 -23.98 14.92 21.18
C LEU A 166 -23.51 16.38 21.38
N ASN A 167 -22.31 16.59 21.93
CA ASN A 167 -21.71 17.92 22.08
C ASN A 167 -21.41 18.59 20.73
N THR A 168 -20.99 17.86 19.70
CA THR A 168 -20.74 18.44 18.36
C THR A 168 -22.05 18.70 17.61
N ILE A 169 -23.07 17.87 17.81
CA ILE A 169 -24.42 18.11 17.28
C ILE A 169 -25.05 19.33 17.97
N TYR A 170 -24.85 19.46 19.29
CA TYR A 170 -25.32 20.60 20.07
C TYR A 170 -24.67 21.91 19.64
N GLU A 171 -23.36 21.94 19.41
CA GLU A 171 -22.68 23.15 18.92
C GLU A 171 -23.08 23.53 17.49
N GLU A 172 -23.23 22.55 16.57
CA GLU A 172 -23.69 22.81 15.19
C GLU A 172 -25.15 23.29 15.14
N GLN A 173 -26.01 22.77 16.01
CA GLN A 173 -27.44 23.10 16.05
C GLN A 173 -27.83 24.02 17.22
N LYS A 174 -26.85 24.67 17.85
CA LYS A 174 -27.05 25.54 19.02
C LYS A 174 -28.10 26.61 18.77
N PHE A 175 -28.11 27.16 17.55
CA PHE A 175 -29.10 28.11 17.09
C PHE A 175 -30.53 27.56 17.15
N TRP A 176 -30.75 26.33 16.69
CA TRP A 176 -32.07 25.67 16.70
C TRP A 176 -32.51 25.29 18.11
N PHE A 177 -31.61 24.78 18.95
CA PHE A 177 -31.93 24.46 20.34
C PHE A 177 -32.33 25.71 21.15
N TRP A 178 -31.63 26.84 20.95
CA TRP A 178 -31.99 28.12 21.57
C TRP A 178 -33.35 28.64 21.05
N PHE A 179 -33.59 28.55 19.74
CA PHE A 179 -34.84 28.99 19.12
C PHE A 179 -36.06 28.20 19.62
N ILE A 180 -35.94 26.87 19.76
CA ILE A 180 -36.98 26.01 20.32
C ILE A 180 -37.28 26.40 21.78
N GLY A 181 -36.25 26.66 22.59
CA GLY A 181 -36.42 27.11 23.97
C GLY A 181 -37.22 28.41 24.08
N ILE A 182 -36.93 29.39 23.21
CA ILE A 182 -37.66 30.66 23.17
C ILE A 182 -39.10 30.47 22.70
N ALA A 183 -39.30 29.67 21.64
CA ALA A 183 -40.65 29.41 21.12
C ALA A 183 -41.56 28.80 22.20
N ILE A 184 -41.04 27.84 22.99
CA ILE A 184 -41.78 27.22 24.11
C ILE A 184 -42.09 28.25 25.21
N ALA A 185 -41.14 29.11 25.56
CA ALA A 185 -41.34 30.13 26.60
C ALA A 185 -42.39 31.18 26.18
N VAL A 186 -42.38 31.61 24.92
CA VAL A 186 -43.36 32.54 24.36
C VAL A 186 -44.75 31.89 24.31
N LEU A 187 -44.84 30.62 23.91
CA LEU A 187 -46.10 29.86 23.95
C LEU A 187 -46.67 29.74 25.36
N GLY A 188 -45.83 29.44 26.35
CA GLY A 188 -46.25 29.37 27.75
C GLY A 188 -46.76 30.71 28.30
N LEU A 189 -46.12 31.82 27.90
CA LEU A 189 -46.57 33.17 28.25
C LEU A 189 -47.90 33.54 27.58
N LEU A 190 -48.08 33.19 26.31
CA LEU A 190 -49.34 33.44 25.58
C LEU A 190 -50.50 32.64 26.17
N VAL A 191 -50.29 31.36 26.52
CA VAL A 191 -51.30 30.54 27.19
C VAL A 191 -51.69 31.13 28.55
N LYS A 192 -50.74 31.69 29.31
CA LYS A 192 -51.01 32.31 30.62
C LYS A 192 -51.71 33.68 30.53
N LEU A 193 -51.56 34.40 29.42
CA LEU A 193 -52.15 35.72 29.21
C LEU A 193 -53.54 35.67 28.57
N PHE A 194 -53.85 34.60 27.83
CA PHE A 194 -55.08 34.46 27.05
C PHE A 194 -55.94 33.24 27.42
N GLY A 195 -55.60 32.52 28.48
CA GLY A 195 -56.40 31.43 29.08
C GLY A 195 -56.70 31.71 30.54
#